data_AF-A0AAJ4ZAU8-F1
#
_entry.id   AF-A0AAJ4ZAU8-F1
#
_cell.length_a   1.000
_cell.length_b   1.000
_cell.length_c   1.000
_cell.angle_alpha   90.00
_cell.angle_beta   90.00
_cell.angle_gamma   90.00
#
_symmetry.space_group_name_H-M   'P 1'
#
loop_
_entity.id
_entity.type
_entity.pdbx_description
1 polymer ?
#
loop_
_entity_poly.entity_id
_entity_poly.type
_entity_poly.pdbx_seq_one_letter_code
_entity_poly.pdbx_strand_id
1 'polypeptide(L)'
;MPRAPYTPIVNTISFDYAATGAISVDRIANRDEDGRFLHLLPAGWETLDMTSYPAPELLPRFEDAGNLYIGIDGDDPGDTLTLLFQLREDSRPVCAATDGTLDDAHATGLRWSYLSDNVWKPLSRRDILTDSTHRLMTSGIVTLRVPADIGNRNSVMPDGLYWLRISADRDMEKYCSLYAVHAQAVQVQRGEDVPQTVPMVLPAGTITRSRRPLPGIVSVTQPLPSCGGRAQETREQMRTRVSERLRHKQRAVTPADFESLILEAFPEVYKVKCFANLSTKHGPHDCVRPGQALIVPLPYWPATRDGEQMPMLDGNVVQQIAEFANALSSPWASVSVENPVYERIQVRCKVRFTERAGNGHYLTLLNDALSRFLTPWQDGAGYRTHFGWCIRQHDIEAYIGSLPYVQYVSGFSMLRIAAVSSTADAAELAATDMQTFTLFDTARQAGGTTGPQTDIFPLYPWSIAIPAAHHAIEAVDDDKDYEGVPTTLSQLEIGTTFIISDDDHEWKTVRPA
;
A
#
# COMPACT_ATOMS: atom_id res chain seq x y z
N MET A 1 17.05 -66.97 74.25
CA MET A 1 17.47 -66.88 72.83
C MET A 1 18.04 -65.49 72.57
N PRO A 2 19.24 -65.36 71.98
CA PRO A 2 19.73 -64.06 71.54
C PRO A 2 18.95 -63.60 70.30
N ARG A 3 18.65 -62.30 70.22
CA ARG A 3 17.92 -61.70 69.08
C ARG A 3 18.79 -61.76 67.83
N ALA A 4 18.17 -62.09 66.69
CA ALA A 4 18.83 -62.10 65.38
C ALA A 4 19.40 -60.71 65.05
N PRO A 5 20.59 -60.63 64.41
CA PRO A 5 21.24 -59.36 64.09
C PRO A 5 20.39 -58.53 63.12
N TYR A 6 20.30 -57.23 63.39
CA TYR A 6 19.54 -56.28 62.60
C TYR A 6 20.13 -56.15 61.19
N THR A 7 19.32 -56.44 60.16
CA THR A 7 19.67 -56.21 58.76
C THR A 7 19.01 -54.90 58.32
N PRO A 8 19.75 -53.82 58.04
CA PRO A 8 19.14 -52.56 57.64
C PRO A 8 18.44 -52.73 56.29
N ILE A 9 17.14 -52.44 56.25
CA ILE A 9 16.36 -52.35 55.01
C ILE A 9 16.46 -50.89 54.55
N VAL A 10 17.07 -50.65 53.40
CA VAL A 10 17.13 -49.32 52.80
C VAL A 10 15.73 -49.00 52.27
N ASN A 11 15.02 -48.07 52.94
CA ASN A 11 13.65 -47.73 52.55
C ASN A 11 13.59 -46.86 51.29
N THR A 12 14.61 -46.04 51.01
CA THR A 12 14.66 -45.15 49.85
C THR A 12 16.09 -44.85 49.45
N ILE A 13 16.40 -45.00 48.17
CA ILE A 13 17.64 -44.53 47.53
C ILE A 13 17.21 -43.40 46.59
N SER A 14 17.69 -42.18 46.84
CA SER A 14 17.54 -41.06 45.90
C SER A 14 18.89 -40.78 45.25
N PHE A 15 18.89 -40.62 43.93
CA PHE A 15 20.06 -40.21 43.16
C PHE A 15 19.74 -38.87 42.50
N ASP A 16 20.58 -37.87 42.75
CA ASP A 16 20.57 -36.63 41.99
C ASP A 16 21.57 -36.80 40.84
N TYR A 17 21.09 -36.63 39.61
CA TYR A 17 21.91 -36.69 38.42
C TYR A 17 21.77 -35.40 37.61
N ALA A 18 22.91 -34.85 37.20
CA ALA A 18 22.99 -33.73 36.28
C ALA A 18 23.71 -34.20 35.00
N ALA A 19 23.01 -34.21 33.87
CA ALA A 19 23.61 -34.36 32.56
C ALA A 19 23.87 -32.98 31.95
N THR A 20 25.05 -32.80 31.36
CA THR A 20 25.36 -31.67 30.49
C THR A 20 25.71 -32.22 29.11
N GLY A 21 25.00 -31.74 28.08
CA GLY A 21 25.28 -32.05 26.68
C GLY A 21 25.64 -30.78 25.93
N ALA A 22 26.64 -30.85 25.05
CA ALA A 22 27.02 -29.75 24.17
C ALA A 22 26.72 -30.14 22.73
N ILE A 23 25.80 -29.43 22.09
CA ILE A 23 25.46 -29.61 20.68
C ILE A 23 26.23 -28.55 19.89
N SER A 24 27.10 -28.99 18.97
CA SER A 24 27.83 -28.10 18.07
C SER A 24 27.01 -27.91 16.78
N VAL A 25 26.54 -26.69 16.55
CA VAL A 25 25.71 -26.33 15.38
C VAL A 25 26.47 -26.57 14.07
N ASP A 26 27.79 -26.38 14.05
CA ASP A 26 28.64 -26.56 12.86
C ASP A 26 28.80 -28.03 12.42
N ARG A 27 28.42 -28.99 13.27
CA ARG A 27 28.63 -30.43 13.06
C ARG A 27 27.42 -31.25 13.51
N ILE A 28 26.24 -30.91 12.98
CA ILE A 28 25.04 -31.72 13.19
C ILE A 28 25.25 -33.05 12.45
N ALA A 29 25.75 -34.05 13.16
CA ALA A 29 25.88 -35.40 12.66
C ALA A 29 24.49 -36.05 12.71
N ASN A 30 24.11 -36.68 11.60
CA ASN A 30 22.83 -37.37 11.44
C ASN A 30 22.81 -38.72 12.20
N ARG A 31 23.06 -38.68 13.52
CA ARG A 31 23.05 -39.85 14.40
C ARG A 31 22.05 -39.60 15.53
N ASP A 32 21.09 -40.51 15.67
CA ASP A 32 19.99 -40.47 16.63
C ASP A 32 20.40 -40.40 18.12
N GLU A 33 21.70 -40.48 18.44
CA GLU A 33 22.19 -40.64 19.82
C GLU A 33 22.60 -39.32 20.50
N ASP A 34 22.82 -38.24 19.75
CA ASP A 34 23.16 -36.90 20.27
C ASP A 34 22.05 -35.93 19.86
N GLY A 35 21.44 -35.22 20.82
CA GLY A 35 20.18 -34.49 20.67
C GLY A 35 19.98 -33.70 19.35
N ARG A 36 18.73 -33.66 18.87
CA ARG A 36 18.35 -33.00 17.61
C ARG A 36 18.23 -31.49 17.78
N PHE A 37 18.76 -30.75 16.80
CA PHE A 37 18.59 -29.30 16.73
C PHE A 37 17.49 -28.95 15.72
N LEU A 38 16.49 -28.20 16.18
CA LEU A 38 15.30 -27.86 15.40
C LEU A 38 15.18 -26.35 15.26
N HIS A 39 14.90 -25.89 14.05
CA HIS A 39 14.46 -24.52 13.82
C HIS A 39 12.94 -24.45 13.91
N LEU A 40 12.46 -23.61 14.83
CA LEU A 40 11.06 -23.23 14.90
C LEU A 40 10.81 -22.09 13.91
N LEU A 41 9.94 -22.34 12.95
CA LEU A 41 9.50 -21.38 11.94
C LEU A 41 8.09 -20.89 12.33
N PRO A 42 7.64 -19.74 11.80
CA PRO A 42 6.32 -19.19 12.14
C PRO A 42 5.15 -20.17 11.98
N ALA A 43 5.23 -21.08 11.00
CA ALA A 43 4.15 -22.01 10.66
C ALA A 43 4.51 -23.50 10.88
N GLY A 44 5.71 -23.81 11.35
CA GLY A 44 6.20 -25.19 11.39
C GLY A 44 7.60 -25.32 11.97
N TRP A 45 8.29 -26.40 11.63
CA TRP A 45 9.63 -26.68 12.12
C TRP A 45 10.47 -27.44 11.08
N GLU A 46 11.77 -27.22 11.13
CA GLU A 46 12.75 -27.90 10.29
C GLU A 46 13.81 -28.56 11.17
N THR A 47 14.23 -29.77 10.80
CA THR A 47 15.46 -30.38 11.34
C THR A 47 16.61 -29.96 10.44
N LEU A 48 17.66 -29.39 11.02
CA LEU A 48 18.84 -28.99 10.25
C LEU A 48 19.62 -30.23 9.79
N ASP A 49 19.40 -30.64 8.55
CA ASP A 49 20.29 -31.54 7.82
C ASP A 49 21.27 -30.70 6.99
N MET A 50 22.54 -31.11 6.89
CA MET A 50 23.60 -30.38 6.14
C MET A 50 23.29 -30.16 4.64
N THR A 51 22.15 -30.65 4.14
CA THR A 51 21.67 -30.46 2.78
C THR A 51 20.83 -29.20 2.59
N SER A 52 20.26 -28.60 3.65
CA SER A 52 19.32 -27.49 3.52
C SER A 52 19.99 -26.11 3.45
N TYR A 53 21.15 -25.92 4.10
CA TYR A 53 21.87 -24.64 4.13
C TYR A 53 23.40 -24.84 4.06
N PRO A 54 24.15 -23.96 3.37
CA PRO A 54 25.61 -24.04 3.29
C PRO A 54 26.32 -23.82 4.63
N ALA A 55 25.64 -23.22 5.62
CA ALA A 55 26.10 -23.13 7.01
C ALA A 55 24.88 -23.15 7.95
N PRO A 56 24.82 -24.07 8.94
CA PRO A 56 23.78 -24.05 9.97
C PRO A 56 24.03 -22.89 10.94
N GLU A 57 23.05 -22.00 11.10
CA GLU A 57 23.09 -20.91 12.09
C GLU A 57 22.20 -21.21 13.30
N LEU A 58 22.37 -20.46 14.39
CA LEU A 58 21.57 -20.63 15.61
C LEU A 58 20.10 -20.23 15.42
N LEU A 59 19.83 -19.27 14.53
CA LEU A 59 18.50 -18.77 14.23
C LEU A 59 18.16 -19.03 12.76
N PRO A 60 16.88 -19.29 12.42
CA PRO A 60 16.47 -19.40 11.03
C PRO A 60 16.71 -18.06 10.30
N ARG A 61 17.36 -18.14 9.14
CA ARG A 61 17.59 -16.98 8.27
C ARG A 61 16.44 -16.79 7.29
N PHE A 62 15.91 -15.58 7.25
CA PHE A 62 15.01 -15.12 6.19
C PHE A 62 15.78 -14.09 5.37
N GLU A 63 16.15 -14.47 4.14
CA GLU A 63 16.91 -13.57 3.26
C GLU A 63 16.04 -12.47 2.64
N ASP A 64 14.74 -12.74 2.50
CA ASP A 64 13.76 -11.85 1.89
C ASP A 64 13.01 -11.03 2.95
N ALA A 65 12.86 -9.73 2.69
CA ALA A 65 12.13 -8.81 3.56
C ALA A 65 10.63 -9.13 3.62
N GLY A 66 10.04 -9.55 2.50
CA GLY A 66 8.61 -9.89 2.39
C GLY A 66 8.38 -11.27 1.80
N ASN A 67 7.52 -12.07 2.43
CA ASN A 67 7.17 -13.42 1.96
C ASN A 67 5.64 -13.65 2.01
N LEU A 68 5.05 -14.00 0.87
CA LEU A 68 3.68 -14.47 0.74
C LEU A 68 3.67 -15.99 0.54
N TYR A 69 2.97 -16.70 1.41
CA TYR A 69 2.80 -18.16 1.34
C TYR A 69 1.39 -18.51 0.90
N ILE A 70 1.27 -19.35 -0.13
CA ILE A 70 -0.01 -19.77 -0.71
C ILE A 70 -0.09 -21.30 -0.59
N GLY A 71 -1.03 -21.77 0.23
CA GLY A 71 -1.34 -23.20 0.39
C GLY A 71 -2.50 -23.59 -0.53
N ILE A 72 -2.29 -24.61 -1.35
CA ILE A 72 -3.28 -25.14 -2.29
C ILE A 72 -3.75 -26.49 -1.76
N ASP A 73 -5.06 -26.59 -1.55
CA ASP A 73 -5.73 -27.82 -1.18
C ASP A 73 -6.22 -28.55 -2.45
N GLY A 74 -5.94 -29.85 -2.54
CA GLY A 74 -6.29 -30.69 -3.67
C GLY A 74 -5.57 -32.04 -3.63
N ASP A 75 -6.11 -33.04 -4.33
CA ASP A 75 -5.49 -34.37 -4.44
C ASP A 75 -4.29 -34.40 -5.39
N ASP A 76 -4.38 -33.63 -6.48
CA ASP A 76 -3.33 -33.45 -7.48
C ASP A 76 -3.45 -32.01 -8.05
N PRO A 77 -2.41 -31.16 -7.93
CA PRO A 77 -2.45 -29.80 -8.45
C PRO A 77 -2.48 -29.74 -9.99
N GLY A 78 -2.27 -30.88 -10.67
CA GLY A 78 -2.27 -30.99 -12.13
C GLY A 78 -1.07 -30.29 -12.78
N ASP A 79 -1.02 -30.28 -14.11
CA ASP A 79 0.11 -29.71 -14.85
C ASP A 79 0.16 -28.18 -14.84
N THR A 80 -0.98 -27.52 -14.70
CA THR A 80 -1.12 -26.07 -14.84
C THR A 80 -2.08 -25.51 -13.80
N LEU A 81 -1.60 -24.50 -13.08
CA LEU A 81 -2.34 -23.79 -12.05
C LEU A 81 -2.57 -22.34 -12.48
N THR A 82 -3.82 -21.89 -12.44
CA THR A 82 -4.17 -20.48 -12.66
C THR A 82 -4.61 -19.85 -11.35
N LEU A 83 -3.98 -18.73 -10.99
CA LEU A 83 -4.27 -17.95 -9.78
C LEU A 83 -4.61 -16.52 -10.17
N LEU A 84 -5.79 -16.04 -9.79
CA LEU A 84 -6.15 -14.63 -9.86
C LEU A 84 -5.73 -13.94 -8.57
N PHE A 85 -4.86 -12.94 -8.70
CA PHE A 85 -4.51 -12.03 -7.62
C PHE A 85 -5.44 -10.82 -7.66
N GLN A 86 -6.23 -10.66 -6.60
CA GLN A 86 -7.01 -9.46 -6.35
C GLN A 86 -6.18 -8.51 -5.49
N LEU A 87 -5.70 -7.45 -6.11
CA LEU A 87 -4.75 -6.50 -5.55
C LEU A 87 -5.40 -5.11 -5.42
N ARG A 88 -4.93 -4.33 -4.45
CA ARG A 88 -5.27 -2.92 -4.29
C ARG A 88 -4.44 -2.07 -5.24
N GLU A 89 -5.01 -0.95 -5.69
CA GLU A 89 -4.36 0.00 -6.60
C GLU A 89 -3.39 0.94 -5.86
N ASP A 90 -2.46 0.38 -5.07
CA ASP A 90 -1.50 1.11 -4.23
C ASP A 90 -0.02 0.83 -4.56
N SER A 91 0.25 0.19 -5.70
CA SER A 91 1.61 -0.03 -6.19
C SER A 91 2.27 1.26 -6.69
N ARG A 92 3.61 1.25 -6.68
CA ARG A 92 4.44 2.26 -7.35
C ARG A 92 5.07 1.66 -8.60
N PRO A 93 5.37 2.46 -9.63
CA PRO A 93 6.08 1.98 -10.81
C PRO A 93 7.40 1.31 -10.43
N VAL A 94 7.54 0.02 -10.73
CA VAL A 94 8.80 -0.70 -10.60
C VAL A 94 9.54 -0.53 -11.93
N CYS A 95 10.67 0.18 -11.94
CA CYS A 95 11.53 0.20 -13.12
C CYS A 95 11.87 -1.25 -13.50
N ALA A 96 11.53 -1.65 -14.73
CA ALA A 96 12.08 -2.86 -15.31
C ALA A 96 13.60 -2.69 -15.34
N ALA A 97 14.31 -3.29 -14.37
CA ALA A 97 15.76 -3.34 -14.38
C ALA A 97 16.19 -3.75 -15.79
N THR A 98 17.05 -2.94 -16.41
CA THR A 98 17.61 -3.20 -17.73
C THR A 98 18.10 -4.64 -17.76
N ASP A 99 17.46 -5.43 -18.62
CA ASP A 99 17.49 -6.89 -18.72
C ASP A 99 18.86 -7.39 -19.26
N GLY A 100 19.98 -6.95 -18.66
CA GLY A 100 21.29 -7.04 -19.32
C GLY A 100 22.56 -7.26 -18.49
N THR A 101 22.64 -6.97 -17.18
CA THR A 101 23.97 -6.98 -16.51
C THR A 101 24.02 -7.33 -15.03
N LEU A 102 23.06 -8.06 -14.45
CA LEU A 102 23.20 -8.54 -13.07
C LEU A 102 22.95 -10.04 -13.00
N ASP A 103 23.95 -10.76 -12.48
CA ASP A 103 23.94 -12.20 -12.23
C ASP A 103 22.62 -12.67 -11.61
N ASP A 104 22.11 -13.81 -12.08
CA ASP A 104 20.85 -14.47 -11.69
C ASP A 104 20.66 -14.69 -10.17
N ALA A 105 21.70 -14.46 -9.35
CA ALA A 105 21.62 -14.55 -7.89
C ALA A 105 20.98 -13.31 -7.22
N HIS A 106 20.98 -12.14 -7.86
CA HIS A 106 20.49 -10.87 -7.32
C HIS A 106 19.58 -10.13 -8.30
N ALA A 107 18.71 -10.86 -8.99
CA ALA A 107 17.62 -10.23 -9.73
C ALA A 107 16.72 -9.47 -8.73
N THR A 108 16.82 -8.14 -8.72
CA THR A 108 15.96 -7.26 -7.94
C THR A 108 14.50 -7.47 -8.38
N GLY A 109 13.65 -7.97 -7.49
CA GLY A 109 12.24 -8.24 -7.80
C GLY A 109 11.64 -9.47 -7.12
N LEU A 110 10.41 -9.80 -7.52
CA LEU A 110 9.64 -10.93 -7.00
C LEU A 110 10.23 -12.27 -7.43
N ARG A 111 10.48 -13.15 -6.46
CA ARG A 111 10.97 -14.52 -6.64
C ARG A 111 9.87 -15.51 -6.30
N TRP A 112 9.64 -16.47 -7.19
CA TRP A 112 8.71 -17.57 -6.95
C TRP A 112 9.47 -18.80 -6.46
N SER A 113 8.92 -19.50 -5.48
CA SER A 113 9.44 -20.77 -4.96
C SER A 113 8.29 -21.73 -4.67
N TYR A 114 8.59 -23.03 -4.66
CA TYR A 114 7.67 -24.08 -4.26
C TYR A 114 8.32 -24.97 -3.20
N LEU A 115 7.50 -25.63 -2.39
CA LEU A 115 7.98 -26.52 -1.34
C LEU A 115 8.03 -27.97 -1.83
N SER A 116 9.18 -28.61 -1.66
CA SER A 116 9.39 -30.02 -1.97
C SER A 116 10.36 -30.61 -0.95
N ASP A 117 9.97 -31.71 -0.28
CA ASP A 117 10.76 -32.39 0.74
C ASP A 117 11.35 -31.45 1.81
N ASN A 118 10.53 -30.55 2.36
CA ASN A 118 10.92 -29.51 3.33
C ASN A 118 11.92 -28.45 2.81
N VAL A 119 12.25 -28.45 1.52
CA VAL A 119 13.16 -27.47 0.92
C VAL A 119 12.40 -26.55 -0.02
N TRP A 120 12.58 -25.24 0.17
CA TRP A 120 12.08 -24.24 -0.77
C TRP A 120 12.95 -24.21 -2.03
N LYS A 121 12.40 -24.67 -3.14
CA LYS A 121 13.07 -24.67 -4.44
C LYS A 121 12.59 -23.49 -5.28
N PRO A 122 13.49 -22.76 -5.98
CA PRO A 122 13.09 -21.65 -6.83
C PRO A 122 12.32 -22.16 -8.05
N LEU A 123 11.24 -21.46 -8.41
CA LEU A 123 10.48 -21.72 -9.62
C LEU A 123 11.17 -21.00 -10.79
N SER A 124 11.45 -21.71 -11.89
CA SER A 124 12.15 -21.10 -13.03
C SER A 124 11.22 -20.15 -13.78
N ARG A 125 11.79 -19.12 -14.46
CA ARG A 125 11.01 -18.22 -15.33
C ARG A 125 10.21 -18.97 -16.42
N ARG A 126 10.62 -20.18 -16.79
CA ARG A 126 9.93 -21.03 -17.78
C ARG A 126 8.67 -21.68 -17.24
N ASP A 127 8.57 -21.85 -15.93
CA ASP A 127 7.41 -22.44 -15.27
C ASP A 127 6.34 -21.37 -15.01
N ILE A 128 6.69 -20.09 -15.05
CA ILE A 128 5.74 -18.99 -15.10
C ILE A 128 5.29 -18.81 -16.55
N LEU A 129 4.18 -19.44 -16.92
CA LEU A 129 3.69 -19.46 -18.30
C LEU A 129 3.18 -18.08 -18.75
N THR A 130 2.42 -17.42 -17.89
CA THR A 130 1.91 -16.07 -18.12
C THR A 130 1.75 -15.34 -16.79
N ASP A 131 2.22 -14.09 -16.72
CA ASP A 131 1.96 -13.19 -15.60
C ASP A 131 1.29 -11.91 -16.12
N SER A 132 -0.02 -11.78 -15.87
CA SER A 132 -0.77 -10.54 -16.18
C SER A 132 -0.82 -9.55 -15.02
N THR A 133 -0.25 -9.88 -13.86
CA THR A 133 -0.14 -8.96 -12.71
C THR A 133 0.99 -7.95 -12.89
N HIS A 134 1.83 -8.13 -13.91
CA HIS A 134 3.03 -7.34 -14.17
C HIS A 134 3.90 -7.23 -12.91
N ARG A 135 4.29 -8.35 -12.31
CA ARG A 135 5.04 -8.39 -11.04
C ARG A 135 4.22 -7.82 -9.85
N LEU A 136 2.95 -8.22 -9.72
CA LEU A 136 2.04 -7.78 -8.66
C LEU A 136 1.85 -6.24 -8.58
N MET A 137 1.97 -5.55 -9.72
CA MET A 137 1.68 -4.12 -9.83
C MET A 137 0.21 -3.84 -10.17
N THR A 138 -0.53 -4.84 -10.66
CA THR A 138 -1.96 -4.73 -10.96
C THR A 138 -2.65 -6.07 -10.73
N SER A 139 -3.96 -6.03 -10.48
CA SER A 139 -4.77 -7.25 -10.37
C SER A 139 -4.72 -8.05 -11.67
N GLY A 140 -4.48 -9.36 -11.57
CA GLY A 140 -4.27 -10.19 -12.76
C GLY A 140 -4.19 -11.68 -12.46
N ILE A 141 -4.22 -12.46 -13.52
CA ILE A 141 -4.06 -13.92 -13.48
C ILE A 141 -2.59 -14.28 -13.74
N VAL A 142 -2.04 -15.12 -12.87
CA VAL A 142 -0.77 -15.80 -13.06
C VAL A 142 -1.05 -17.26 -13.39
N THR A 143 -0.46 -17.74 -14.49
CA THR A 143 -0.52 -19.14 -14.90
C THR A 143 0.83 -19.78 -14.67
N LEU A 144 0.87 -20.81 -13.84
CA LEU A 144 2.07 -21.52 -13.45
C LEU A 144 2.00 -22.96 -13.96
N ARG A 145 3.13 -23.48 -14.41
CA ARG A 145 3.35 -24.91 -14.54
C ARG A 145 3.76 -25.45 -13.18
N VAL A 146 3.07 -26.46 -12.70
CA VAL A 146 3.37 -27.06 -11.40
C VAL A 146 4.52 -28.07 -11.59
N PRO A 147 5.62 -27.97 -10.82
CA PRO A 147 6.69 -28.94 -10.86
C PRO A 147 6.22 -30.33 -10.40
N ALA A 148 6.69 -31.38 -11.06
CA ALA A 148 6.26 -32.76 -10.77
C ALA A 148 6.76 -33.29 -9.42
N ASP A 149 7.76 -32.65 -8.81
CA ASP A 149 8.33 -33.00 -7.52
C ASP A 149 7.72 -32.21 -6.35
N ILE A 150 6.66 -31.43 -6.59
CA ILE A 150 5.97 -30.72 -5.52
C ILE A 150 5.32 -31.72 -4.55
N GLY A 151 5.56 -31.51 -3.25
CA GLY A 151 5.04 -32.38 -2.20
C GLY A 151 3.90 -31.73 -1.43
N ASN A 152 2.95 -32.54 -0.94
CA ASN A 152 1.96 -32.12 0.05
C ASN A 152 2.37 -32.49 1.50
N ARG A 153 3.45 -33.26 1.66
CA ARG A 153 4.00 -33.67 2.95
C ARG A 153 5.18 -32.83 3.35
N ASN A 154 5.04 -32.10 4.45
CA ASN A 154 6.10 -31.24 4.96
C ASN A 154 5.91 -30.93 6.44
N SER A 155 6.99 -30.56 7.13
CA SER A 155 7.00 -30.08 8.52
C SER A 155 7.24 -28.58 8.64
N VAL A 156 7.76 -27.96 7.57
CA VAL A 156 8.10 -26.52 7.49
C VAL A 156 6.84 -25.64 7.45
N MET A 157 5.79 -26.12 6.80
CA MET A 157 4.46 -25.50 6.70
C MET A 157 3.39 -26.51 7.15
N PRO A 158 2.11 -26.11 7.28
CA PRO A 158 1.04 -27.06 7.55
C PRO A 158 0.99 -28.21 6.53
N ASP A 159 0.91 -29.43 7.04
CA ASP A 159 0.84 -30.66 6.27
C ASP A 159 -0.50 -30.78 5.50
N GLY A 160 -0.50 -31.51 4.39
CA GLY A 160 -1.70 -31.76 3.58
C GLY A 160 -2.02 -30.68 2.52
N LEU A 161 -1.13 -29.71 2.32
CA LEU A 161 -1.28 -28.64 1.31
C LEU A 161 -0.03 -28.56 0.42
N TYR A 162 -0.24 -28.16 -0.83
CA TYR A 162 0.85 -27.80 -1.74
C TYR A 162 1.22 -26.32 -1.56
N TRP A 163 2.48 -26.04 -1.29
CA TRP A 163 2.90 -24.69 -0.92
C TRP A 163 3.68 -23.99 -2.02
N LEU A 164 3.24 -22.77 -2.35
CA LEU A 164 3.96 -21.79 -3.14
C LEU A 164 4.37 -20.63 -2.25
N ARG A 165 5.52 -20.02 -2.57
CA ARG A 165 6.03 -18.82 -1.91
C ARG A 165 6.39 -17.78 -2.95
N ILE A 166 5.98 -16.55 -2.71
CA ILE A 166 6.44 -15.38 -3.43
C ILE A 166 7.24 -14.53 -2.46
N SER A 167 8.49 -14.23 -2.79
CA SER A 167 9.36 -13.45 -1.93
C SER A 167 9.91 -12.21 -2.62
N ALA A 168 10.18 -11.17 -1.85
CA ALA A 168 10.76 -9.91 -2.31
C ALA A 168 11.88 -9.48 -1.37
N ASP A 169 13.00 -9.04 -1.95
CA ASP A 169 14.23 -8.70 -1.25
C ASP A 169 14.18 -7.29 -0.62
N ARG A 170 13.61 -6.32 -1.34
CA ARG A 170 13.54 -4.90 -0.94
C ARG A 170 12.34 -4.17 -1.57
N ASP A 171 12.12 -2.93 -1.14
CA ASP A 171 11.11 -2.00 -1.70
C ASP A 171 9.67 -2.54 -1.68
N MET A 172 9.24 -3.11 -0.55
CA MET A 172 7.89 -3.69 -0.41
C MET A 172 6.78 -2.67 -0.72
N GLU A 173 7.02 -1.38 -0.47
CA GLU A 173 6.12 -0.28 -0.81
C GLU A 173 5.79 -0.16 -2.31
N LYS A 174 6.51 -0.85 -3.20
CA LYS A 174 6.25 -0.81 -4.64
C LYS A 174 5.17 -1.79 -5.10
N TYR A 175 4.93 -2.86 -4.34
CA TYR A 175 3.95 -3.88 -4.70
C TYR A 175 2.57 -3.55 -4.14
N CYS A 176 1.53 -4.05 -4.79
CA CYS A 176 0.17 -3.85 -4.32
C CYS A 176 -0.11 -4.62 -3.01
N SER A 177 -0.98 -4.05 -2.18
CA SER A 177 -1.62 -4.78 -1.08
C SER A 177 -2.54 -5.87 -1.62
N LEU A 178 -2.49 -7.06 -1.01
CA LEU A 178 -3.29 -8.22 -1.41
C LEU A 178 -4.66 -8.23 -0.71
N TYR A 179 -5.75 -8.30 -1.46
CA TYR A 179 -7.09 -8.57 -0.91
C TYR A 179 -7.39 -10.07 -0.86
N ALA A 180 -7.18 -10.78 -1.98
CA ALA A 180 -7.50 -12.19 -2.11
C ALA A 180 -6.73 -12.86 -3.25
N VAL A 181 -6.56 -14.18 -3.16
CA VAL A 181 -6.09 -15.04 -4.25
C VAL A 181 -7.18 -16.07 -4.55
N HIS A 182 -7.56 -16.19 -5.82
CA HIS A 182 -8.55 -17.16 -6.28
C HIS A 182 -7.91 -18.17 -7.22
N ALA A 183 -8.11 -19.47 -6.96
CA ALA A 183 -7.64 -20.53 -7.84
C ALA A 183 -8.59 -20.76 -9.02
N GLN A 184 -8.08 -21.42 -10.06
CA GLN A 184 -8.83 -21.83 -11.26
C GLN A 184 -9.46 -20.66 -12.03
N ALA A 185 -8.79 -19.50 -12.01
CA ALA A 185 -9.26 -18.31 -12.70
C ALA A 185 -9.02 -18.40 -14.21
N VAL A 186 -9.93 -17.79 -14.98
CA VAL A 186 -9.82 -17.65 -16.44
C VAL A 186 -10.30 -16.27 -16.86
N GLN A 187 -9.66 -15.71 -17.88
CA GLN A 187 -10.08 -14.45 -18.48
C GLN A 187 -11.17 -14.70 -19.53
N VAL A 188 -12.23 -13.91 -19.49
CA VAL A 188 -13.31 -13.91 -20.49
C VAL A 188 -13.43 -12.53 -21.14
N GLN A 189 -13.81 -12.49 -22.40
CA GLN A 189 -13.99 -11.25 -23.16
C GLN A 189 -15.45 -11.09 -23.58
N ARG A 190 -15.90 -9.84 -23.70
CA ARG A 190 -17.24 -9.50 -24.18
C ARG A 190 -17.37 -9.93 -25.65
N GLY A 191 -18.34 -10.80 -25.94
CA GLY A 191 -18.67 -11.21 -27.30
C GLY A 191 -19.49 -10.17 -28.07
N GLU A 192 -19.50 -10.27 -29.40
CA GLU A 192 -20.30 -9.41 -30.29
C GLU A 192 -21.81 -9.59 -30.12
N ASP A 193 -22.25 -10.72 -29.56
CA ASP A 193 -23.66 -11.06 -29.31
C ASP A 193 -24.27 -10.34 -28.11
N VAL A 194 -23.46 -9.63 -27.32
CA VAL A 194 -23.91 -8.90 -26.13
C VAL A 194 -24.53 -7.54 -26.53
N PRO A 195 -25.82 -7.28 -26.25
CA PRO A 195 -26.48 -6.04 -26.60
C PRO A 195 -25.77 -4.79 -26.06
N GLN A 196 -25.80 -3.69 -26.82
CA GLN A 196 -25.21 -2.41 -26.40
C GLN A 196 -25.87 -1.80 -25.14
N THR A 197 -27.07 -2.26 -24.78
CA THR A 197 -27.76 -1.85 -23.55
C THR A 197 -27.07 -2.37 -22.28
N VAL A 198 -26.25 -3.43 -22.39
CA VAL A 198 -25.48 -3.95 -21.27
C VAL A 198 -24.30 -2.99 -21.01
N PRO A 199 -24.12 -2.51 -19.77
CA PRO A 199 -23.01 -1.65 -19.39
C PRO A 199 -21.67 -2.22 -19.86
N MET A 200 -20.76 -1.33 -20.27
CA MET A 200 -19.42 -1.74 -20.71
C MET A 200 -18.59 -2.31 -19.56
N VAL A 201 -18.72 -1.70 -18.39
CA VAL A 201 -18.15 -2.16 -17.12
C VAL A 201 -19.27 -2.80 -16.31
N LEU A 202 -19.15 -4.10 -16.07
CA LEU A 202 -20.03 -4.90 -15.23
C LEU A 202 -19.52 -4.88 -13.79
N PRO A 203 -20.38 -4.67 -12.79
CA PRO A 203 -20.03 -4.84 -11.39
C PRO A 203 -19.53 -6.25 -11.09
N ALA A 204 -18.73 -6.39 -10.02
CA ALA A 204 -18.37 -7.69 -9.48
C ALA A 204 -19.61 -8.54 -9.16
N GLY A 205 -19.51 -9.86 -9.34
CA GLY A 205 -20.58 -10.83 -9.06
C GLY A 205 -21.68 -10.89 -10.11
N THR A 206 -21.61 -10.13 -11.21
CA THR A 206 -22.67 -10.11 -12.23
C THR A 206 -22.75 -11.42 -13.02
N ILE A 207 -21.60 -11.98 -13.42
CA ILE A 207 -21.55 -13.26 -14.13
C ILE A 207 -21.57 -14.42 -13.13
N THR A 208 -22.65 -15.20 -13.15
CA THR A 208 -22.89 -16.30 -12.18
C THR A 208 -23.05 -17.67 -12.83
N ARG A 209 -23.23 -17.73 -14.16
CA ARG A 209 -23.46 -18.99 -14.88
C ARG A 209 -23.07 -18.89 -16.35
N SER A 210 -22.74 -20.03 -16.95
CA SER A 210 -22.53 -20.16 -18.40
C SER A 210 -23.86 -20.26 -19.16
N ARG A 211 -23.86 -19.86 -20.44
CA ARG A 211 -25.04 -19.96 -21.32
C ARG A 211 -25.42 -21.42 -21.62
N ARG A 212 -24.43 -22.30 -21.76
CA ARG A 212 -24.58 -23.75 -21.89
C ARG A 212 -23.96 -24.42 -20.67
N PRO A 213 -24.57 -25.46 -20.10
CA PRO A 213 -23.99 -26.16 -18.96
C PRO A 213 -22.64 -26.77 -19.37
N LEU A 214 -21.62 -26.55 -18.55
CA LEU A 214 -20.28 -27.09 -18.75
C LEU A 214 -20.07 -28.25 -17.76
N PRO A 215 -19.95 -29.51 -18.23
CA PRO A 215 -19.71 -30.64 -17.35
C PRO A 215 -18.45 -30.44 -16.50
N GLY A 216 -18.51 -30.77 -15.21
CA GLY A 216 -17.39 -30.62 -14.28
C GLY A 216 -17.28 -29.24 -13.61
N ILE A 217 -18.05 -28.24 -14.03
CA ILE A 217 -18.08 -26.92 -13.40
C ILE A 217 -19.30 -26.82 -12.48
N VAL A 218 -19.05 -26.65 -11.17
CA VAL A 218 -20.11 -26.53 -10.15
C VAL A 218 -20.70 -25.12 -10.13
N SER A 219 -19.86 -24.09 -10.16
CA SER A 219 -20.26 -22.69 -10.08
C SER A 219 -19.30 -21.78 -10.84
N VAL A 220 -19.79 -20.63 -11.29
CA VAL A 220 -18.98 -19.56 -11.89
C VAL A 220 -19.20 -18.29 -11.09
N THR A 221 -18.12 -17.61 -10.76
CA THR A 221 -18.15 -16.34 -10.04
C THR A 221 -17.22 -15.33 -10.70
N GLN A 222 -17.63 -14.07 -10.68
CA GLN A 222 -16.85 -12.94 -11.18
C GLN A 222 -16.39 -12.09 -9.98
N PRO A 223 -15.18 -12.29 -9.44
CA PRO A 223 -14.76 -11.61 -8.21
C PRO A 223 -14.51 -10.11 -8.41
N LEU A 224 -14.07 -9.70 -9.59
CA LEU A 224 -13.71 -8.33 -9.94
C LEU A 224 -14.73 -7.68 -10.89
N PRO A 225 -14.92 -6.35 -10.85
CA PRO A 225 -15.63 -5.66 -11.93
C PRO A 225 -14.91 -5.90 -13.27
N SER A 226 -15.67 -5.92 -14.38
CA SER A 226 -15.03 -6.11 -15.68
C SER A 226 -14.24 -4.85 -16.04
N CYS A 227 -12.97 -5.00 -16.38
CA CYS A 227 -12.14 -3.89 -16.80
C CYS A 227 -12.14 -3.71 -18.33
N GLY A 228 -11.70 -2.52 -18.76
CA GLY A 228 -11.60 -2.17 -20.16
C GLY A 228 -12.96 -1.98 -20.86
N GLY A 229 -12.87 -1.80 -22.18
CA GLY A 229 -14.02 -1.48 -23.03
C GLY A 229 -14.41 -0.01 -22.96
N ARG A 230 -14.83 0.54 -24.11
CA ARG A 230 -15.34 1.92 -24.22
C ARG A 230 -16.68 1.88 -24.91
N ALA A 231 -17.62 2.71 -24.45
CA ALA A 231 -18.86 2.93 -25.18
C ALA A 231 -18.55 3.44 -26.60
N GLN A 232 -19.46 3.18 -27.53
CA GLN A 232 -19.33 3.69 -28.89
C GLN A 232 -19.22 5.22 -28.87
N GLU A 233 -18.21 5.74 -29.56
CA GLU A 233 -17.95 7.17 -29.63
C GLU A 233 -19.16 7.93 -30.17
N THR A 234 -19.61 8.94 -29.44
CA THR A 234 -20.69 9.83 -29.89
C THR A 234 -20.19 10.85 -30.92
N ARG A 235 -21.11 11.44 -31.67
CA ARG A 235 -20.78 12.50 -32.65
C ARG A 235 -20.06 13.70 -32.01
N GLU A 236 -20.41 14.03 -30.77
CA GLU A 236 -19.80 15.13 -30.01
C GLU A 236 -18.38 14.77 -29.56
N GLN A 237 -18.19 13.60 -28.95
CA GLN A 237 -16.86 13.09 -28.60
C GLN A 237 -15.93 13.02 -29.81
N MET A 238 -16.44 12.55 -30.96
CA MET A 238 -15.68 12.52 -32.21
C MET A 238 -15.25 13.92 -32.67
N ARG A 239 -16.13 14.93 -32.57
CA ARG A 239 -15.79 16.31 -32.91
C ARG A 239 -14.70 16.87 -31.99
N THR A 240 -14.81 16.60 -30.69
CA THR A 240 -13.80 17.00 -29.70
C THR A 240 -12.46 16.36 -30.01
N ARG A 241 -12.42 15.03 -30.14
CA ARG A 241 -11.22 14.26 -30.46
C ARG A 241 -10.55 14.73 -31.75
N VAL A 242 -11.33 14.97 -32.82
CA VAL A 242 -10.78 15.48 -34.09
C VAL A 242 -10.21 16.89 -33.92
N SER A 243 -10.89 17.76 -33.18
CA SER A 243 -10.43 19.14 -32.95
C SER A 243 -9.15 19.18 -32.12
N GLU A 244 -9.08 18.38 -31.06
CA GLU A 244 -7.88 18.22 -30.22
C GLU A 244 -6.73 17.65 -31.06
N ARG A 245 -6.98 16.58 -31.82
CA ARG A 245 -5.96 15.97 -32.69
C ARG A 245 -5.39 16.93 -33.72
N LEU A 246 -6.21 17.82 -34.29
CA LEU A 246 -5.74 18.87 -35.21
C LEU A 246 -4.88 19.94 -34.50
N ARG A 247 -5.16 20.22 -33.22
CA ARG A 247 -4.39 21.16 -32.39
C ARG A 247 -3.03 20.59 -32.00
N HIS A 248 -2.99 19.43 -31.34
CA HIS A 248 -1.74 18.85 -30.83
C HIS A 248 -0.98 18.02 -31.88
N LYS A 249 -1.61 17.65 -33.00
CA LYS A 249 -0.99 16.90 -34.12
C LYS A 249 -0.23 15.64 -33.69
N GLN A 250 -0.79 14.93 -32.71
CA GLN A 250 -0.17 13.74 -32.10
C GLN A 250 1.23 14.00 -31.52
N ARG A 251 1.49 15.20 -30.97
CA ARG A 251 2.74 15.52 -30.27
C ARG A 251 2.44 16.15 -28.92
N ALA A 252 3.22 15.77 -27.91
CA ALA A 252 3.10 16.31 -26.57
C ALA A 252 4.13 17.43 -26.38
N VAL A 253 3.67 18.69 -26.46
CA VAL A 253 4.53 19.88 -26.38
C VAL A 253 4.14 20.77 -25.22
N THR A 254 2.87 21.17 -25.15
CA THR A 254 2.34 22.00 -24.07
C THR A 254 1.70 21.13 -22.98
N PRO A 255 1.57 21.63 -21.73
CA PRO A 255 0.88 20.90 -20.67
C PRO A 255 -0.52 20.43 -21.07
N ALA A 256 -1.27 21.25 -21.78
CA ALA A 256 -2.61 20.89 -22.29
C ALA A 256 -2.57 19.77 -23.33
N ASP A 257 -1.49 19.64 -24.12
CA ASP A 257 -1.33 18.55 -25.08
C ASP A 257 -1.08 17.22 -24.36
N PHE A 258 -0.22 17.22 -23.32
CA PHE A 258 -0.04 16.04 -22.46
C PHE A 258 -1.36 15.62 -21.82
N GLU A 259 -2.07 16.57 -21.22
CA GLU A 259 -3.34 16.30 -20.55
C GLU A 259 -4.38 15.70 -21.52
N SER A 260 -4.53 16.26 -22.72
CA SER A 260 -5.51 15.79 -23.72
C SER A 260 -5.14 14.42 -24.30
N LEU A 261 -3.86 14.21 -24.65
CA LEU A 261 -3.38 12.93 -25.20
C LEU A 261 -3.56 11.77 -24.23
N ILE A 262 -3.31 12.02 -22.94
CA ILE A 262 -3.44 10.99 -21.91
C ILE A 262 -4.92 10.65 -21.67
N LEU A 263 -5.80 11.65 -21.58
CA LEU A 263 -7.25 11.40 -21.42
C LEU A 263 -7.84 10.66 -22.63
N GLU A 264 -7.35 10.92 -23.85
CA GLU A 264 -7.77 10.17 -25.03
C GLU A 264 -7.30 8.70 -24.98
N ALA A 265 -6.05 8.46 -24.58
CA ALA A 265 -5.43 7.13 -24.61
C ALA A 265 -5.85 6.23 -23.44
N PHE A 266 -6.00 6.77 -22.24
CA PHE A 266 -6.20 6.00 -21.00
C PHE A 266 -7.57 6.27 -20.38
N PRO A 267 -8.56 5.37 -20.55
CA PRO A 267 -9.91 5.61 -20.05
C PRO A 267 -10.05 5.47 -18.53
N GLU A 268 -9.08 4.83 -17.86
CA GLU A 268 -9.01 4.75 -16.40
C GLU A 268 -8.71 6.11 -15.77
N VAL A 269 -8.08 7.02 -16.52
CA VAL A 269 -7.71 8.36 -16.07
C VAL A 269 -8.93 9.27 -16.16
N TYR A 270 -9.44 9.69 -15.02
CA TYR A 270 -10.51 10.68 -14.92
C TYR A 270 -10.00 12.11 -15.11
N LYS A 271 -8.85 12.39 -14.50
CA LYS A 271 -8.25 13.72 -14.49
C LYS A 271 -6.76 13.59 -14.54
N VAL A 272 -6.11 14.49 -15.25
CA VAL A 272 -4.65 14.55 -15.32
C VAL A 272 -4.23 16.00 -15.24
N LYS A 273 -3.12 16.25 -14.55
CA LYS A 273 -2.49 17.55 -14.50
C LYS A 273 -1.04 17.43 -14.92
N CYS A 274 -0.65 18.23 -15.91
CA CYS A 274 0.75 18.37 -16.30
C CYS A 274 1.33 19.62 -15.63
N PHE A 275 2.34 19.41 -14.79
CA PHE A 275 3.13 20.46 -14.16
C PHE A 275 4.43 20.66 -14.93
N ALA A 276 4.50 21.80 -15.63
CA ALA A 276 5.69 22.17 -16.38
C ALA A 276 6.84 22.54 -15.43
N ASN A 277 8.05 22.09 -15.76
CA ASN A 277 9.28 22.36 -15.02
C ASN A 277 9.27 21.89 -13.57
N LEU A 278 8.48 20.87 -13.22
CA LEU A 278 8.49 20.26 -11.88
C LEU A 278 9.05 18.83 -11.92
N SER A 279 9.67 18.40 -10.81
CA SER A 279 10.14 17.04 -10.58
C SER A 279 9.96 16.62 -9.12
N THR A 280 9.71 15.33 -8.89
CA THR A 280 9.57 14.72 -7.56
C THR A 280 10.91 14.41 -6.89
N LYS A 281 12.01 14.35 -7.64
CA LYS A 281 13.31 13.79 -7.19
C LYS A 281 14.00 14.55 -6.05
N HIS A 282 13.66 15.82 -5.83
CA HIS A 282 14.36 16.70 -4.88
C HIS A 282 13.43 17.26 -3.80
N GLY A 283 12.29 16.60 -3.59
CA GLY A 283 11.33 16.98 -2.58
C GLY A 283 10.58 18.27 -2.90
N PRO A 284 9.76 18.76 -1.95
CA PRO A 284 8.83 19.88 -2.18
C PRO A 284 9.53 21.23 -2.31
N HIS A 285 10.64 21.44 -1.60
CA HIS A 285 11.33 22.73 -1.52
C HIS A 285 12.24 23.04 -2.72
N ASP A 286 12.65 22.04 -3.49
CA ASP A 286 13.50 22.18 -4.67
C ASP A 286 12.95 21.41 -5.89
N CYS A 287 11.64 21.53 -6.10
CA CYS A 287 10.94 20.79 -7.14
C CYS A 287 11.06 21.41 -8.55
N VAL A 288 11.54 22.64 -8.70
CA VAL A 288 11.58 23.34 -10.00
C VAL A 288 12.81 22.91 -10.80
N ARG A 289 12.58 22.31 -11.97
CA ARG A 289 13.60 21.80 -12.89
C ARG A 289 13.21 22.07 -14.35
N PRO A 290 13.88 23.00 -15.04
CA PRO A 290 13.65 23.24 -16.47
C PRO A 290 13.84 21.98 -17.31
N GLY A 291 12.99 21.78 -18.31
CA GLY A 291 13.06 20.60 -19.20
C GLY A 291 12.47 19.32 -18.61
N GLN A 292 11.97 19.35 -17.37
CA GLN A 292 11.15 18.30 -16.78
C GLN A 292 9.66 18.62 -16.93
N ALA A 293 8.85 17.59 -17.13
CA ALA A 293 7.40 17.68 -17.04
C ALA A 293 6.88 16.58 -16.12
N LEU A 294 6.23 16.98 -15.02
CA LEU A 294 5.60 16.06 -14.09
C LEU A 294 4.12 15.93 -14.43
N ILE A 295 3.68 14.71 -14.69
CA ILE A 295 2.29 14.39 -15.00
C ILE A 295 1.72 13.64 -13.81
N VAL A 296 0.60 14.14 -13.30
CA VAL A 296 -0.12 13.52 -12.18
C VAL A 296 -1.52 13.13 -12.65
N PRO A 297 -1.73 11.85 -13.01
CA PRO A 297 -3.03 11.29 -13.36
C PRO A 297 -3.81 10.84 -12.12
N LEU A 298 -5.14 10.86 -12.21
CA LEU A 298 -6.07 10.47 -11.16
C LEU A 298 -7.14 9.54 -11.73
N PRO A 299 -7.47 8.44 -11.04
CA PRO A 299 -8.58 7.59 -11.45
C PRO A 299 -9.92 8.26 -11.18
N TYR A 300 -10.97 7.75 -11.84
CA TYR A 300 -12.34 8.09 -11.42
C TYR A 300 -12.63 7.39 -10.10
N TRP A 301 -13.14 8.12 -9.12
CA TRP A 301 -13.52 7.56 -7.84
C TRP A 301 -14.97 7.93 -7.49
N PRO A 302 -15.86 6.95 -7.28
CA PRO A 302 -17.24 7.24 -6.89
C PRO A 302 -17.30 7.70 -5.43
N ALA A 303 -18.31 8.52 -5.10
CA ALA A 303 -18.57 8.97 -3.74
C ALA A 303 -18.96 7.79 -2.82
N THR A 304 -18.00 7.24 -2.08
CA THR A 304 -18.22 6.24 -1.01
C THR A 304 -18.30 6.90 0.37
N ARG A 305 -18.89 6.20 1.35
CA ARG A 305 -19.14 6.73 2.70
C ARG A 305 -17.96 6.62 3.67
N ASP A 306 -16.90 5.90 3.32
CA ASP A 306 -15.85 5.52 4.29
C ASP A 306 -14.49 6.19 4.04
N GLY A 307 -14.00 6.89 5.08
CA GLY A 307 -12.59 7.01 5.47
C GLY A 307 -11.58 7.72 4.56
N GLU A 308 -10.32 7.77 5.03
CA GLU A 308 -9.14 8.31 4.33
C GLU A 308 -8.89 7.57 3.01
N GLN A 309 -9.55 7.99 1.95
CA GLN A 309 -9.34 7.44 0.63
C GLN A 309 -8.19 8.17 -0.07
N MET A 310 -7.36 7.40 -0.75
CA MET A 310 -6.20 7.89 -1.51
C MET A 310 -6.27 7.27 -2.90
N PRO A 311 -7.14 7.77 -3.79
CA PRO A 311 -7.28 7.19 -5.12
C PRO A 311 -5.95 7.24 -5.89
N MET A 312 -5.44 6.09 -6.30
CA MET A 312 -4.18 5.97 -7.03
C MET A 312 -4.40 5.09 -8.24
N LEU A 313 -3.61 5.32 -9.30
CA LEU A 313 -3.55 4.37 -10.40
C LEU A 313 -2.53 3.29 -10.09
N ASP A 314 -2.79 2.09 -10.60
CA ASP A 314 -1.82 1.00 -10.59
C ASP A 314 -0.47 1.44 -11.17
N GLY A 315 0.63 1.00 -10.55
CA GLY A 315 1.99 1.28 -11.00
C GLY A 315 2.24 0.89 -12.46
N ASN A 316 1.59 -0.17 -12.95
CA ASN A 316 1.64 -0.57 -14.36
C ASN A 316 1.02 0.48 -15.28
N VAL A 317 -0.16 1.03 -14.93
CA VAL A 317 -0.83 2.07 -15.73
C VAL A 317 0.00 3.35 -15.71
N VAL A 318 0.54 3.73 -14.56
CA VAL A 318 1.45 4.89 -14.45
C VAL A 318 2.68 4.72 -15.35
N GLN A 319 3.29 3.52 -15.38
CA GLN A 319 4.40 3.22 -16.29
C GLN A 319 4.00 3.32 -17.77
N GLN A 320 2.86 2.76 -18.15
CA GLN A 320 2.36 2.83 -19.53
C GLN A 320 2.10 4.28 -19.97
N ILE A 321 1.55 5.12 -19.08
CA ILE A 321 1.35 6.54 -19.34
C ILE A 321 2.72 7.22 -19.53
N ALA A 322 3.72 6.88 -18.72
CA ALA A 322 5.06 7.45 -18.85
C ALA A 322 5.74 7.09 -20.17
N GLU A 323 5.68 5.82 -20.57
CA GLU A 323 6.22 5.35 -21.85
C GLU A 323 5.51 6.02 -23.04
N PHE A 324 4.17 6.10 -22.98
CA PHE A 324 3.35 6.77 -23.99
C PHE A 324 3.67 8.27 -24.11
N ALA A 325 3.77 8.98 -22.99
CA ALA A 325 4.04 10.41 -22.97
C ALA A 325 5.45 10.73 -23.47
N ASN A 326 6.45 9.94 -23.06
CA ASN A 326 7.84 10.11 -23.51
C ASN A 326 8.01 9.79 -25.00
N ALA A 327 7.26 8.83 -25.55
CA ALA A 327 7.30 8.51 -26.98
C ALA A 327 6.77 9.66 -27.87
N LEU A 328 5.88 10.49 -27.34
CA LEU A 328 5.26 11.62 -28.06
C LEU A 328 5.91 12.98 -27.76
N SER A 329 6.79 13.05 -26.77
CA SER A 329 7.49 14.26 -26.37
C SER A 329 8.80 14.47 -27.13
N SER A 330 9.43 15.62 -26.89
CA SER A 330 10.79 15.89 -27.38
C SER A 330 11.82 15.00 -26.69
N PRO A 331 12.86 14.50 -27.37
CA PRO A 331 13.96 13.76 -26.74
C PRO A 331 14.75 14.57 -25.68
N TRP A 332 14.64 15.90 -25.71
CA TRP A 332 15.26 16.79 -24.71
C TRP A 332 14.36 17.07 -23.52
N ALA A 333 13.08 16.69 -23.58
CA ALA A 333 12.16 16.81 -22.46
C ALA A 333 12.15 15.47 -21.70
N SER A 334 12.28 15.55 -20.38
CA SER A 334 12.16 14.39 -19.50
C SER A 334 10.77 14.42 -18.87
N VAL A 335 9.95 13.42 -19.19
CA VAL A 335 8.58 13.34 -18.68
C VAL A 335 8.52 12.26 -17.60
N SER A 336 8.10 12.66 -16.39
CA SER A 336 7.84 11.75 -15.27
C SER A 336 6.34 11.69 -14.99
N VAL A 337 5.82 10.50 -14.74
CA VAL A 337 4.41 10.29 -14.36
C VAL A 337 4.39 9.67 -12.98
N GLU A 338 3.65 10.29 -12.06
CA GLU A 338 3.63 9.90 -10.66
C GLU A 338 2.20 10.00 -10.13
N ASN A 339 1.83 9.12 -9.19
CA ASN A 339 0.58 9.25 -8.45
C ASN A 339 0.60 10.54 -7.60
N PRO A 340 -0.57 11.13 -7.29
CA PRO A 340 -0.66 12.30 -6.43
C PRO A 340 -0.10 12.02 -5.02
N VAL A 341 0.48 13.05 -4.42
CA VAL A 341 0.80 13.03 -2.99
C VAL A 341 -0.45 13.44 -2.21
N TYR A 342 -0.79 12.69 -1.18
CA TYR A 342 -1.93 13.02 -0.32
C TYR A 342 -1.44 13.72 0.96
N GLU A 343 -1.97 14.92 1.21
CA GLU A 343 -1.70 15.69 2.41
C GLU A 343 -2.94 15.67 3.31
N ARG A 344 -2.79 15.17 4.55
CA ARG A 344 -3.90 15.04 5.48
C ARG A 344 -4.15 16.34 6.21
N ILE A 345 -5.42 16.70 6.34
CA ILE A 345 -5.88 17.91 7.01
C ILE A 345 -6.73 17.49 8.20
N GLN A 346 -6.26 17.83 9.39
CA GLN A 346 -6.99 17.65 10.64
C GLN A 346 -7.49 19.01 11.13
N VAL A 347 -8.81 19.17 11.20
CA VAL A 347 -9.44 20.31 11.87
C VAL A 347 -9.44 20.06 13.37
N ARG A 348 -9.09 21.09 14.14
CA ARG A 348 -9.12 21.09 15.60
C ARG A 348 -9.99 22.22 16.08
N CYS A 349 -10.98 21.93 16.91
CA CYS A 349 -11.89 22.96 17.41
C CYS A 349 -12.60 22.54 18.70
N LYS A 350 -13.04 23.54 19.45
CA LYS A 350 -13.95 23.41 20.57
C LYS A 350 -15.34 23.84 20.12
N VAL A 351 -16.34 22.99 20.30
CA VAL A 351 -17.69 23.22 19.78
C VAL A 351 -18.71 23.09 20.90
N ARG A 352 -19.66 24.02 20.93
CA ARG A 352 -20.85 23.95 21.76
C ARG A 352 -22.02 23.49 20.90
N PHE A 353 -22.63 22.37 21.28
CA PHE A 353 -23.81 21.84 20.60
C PHE A 353 -25.09 22.43 21.20
N THR A 354 -26.17 22.43 20.41
CA THR A 354 -27.48 22.97 20.83
C THR A 354 -28.13 22.15 21.95
N GLU A 355 -27.90 20.83 21.97
CA GLU A 355 -28.40 19.92 23.01
C GLU A 355 -27.25 19.38 23.86
N ARG A 356 -27.45 19.38 25.19
CA ARG A 356 -26.44 18.92 26.17
C ARG A 356 -26.42 17.40 26.36
N ALA A 357 -27.44 16.68 25.87
CA ALA A 357 -27.53 15.23 25.96
C ALA A 357 -27.10 14.60 24.64
N GLY A 358 -26.10 13.71 24.68
CA GLY A 358 -25.69 12.95 23.49
C GLY A 358 -24.53 13.54 22.68
N ASN A 359 -23.60 14.28 23.32
CA ASN A 359 -22.43 14.88 22.66
C ASN A 359 -21.65 13.88 21.77
N GLY A 360 -21.56 12.61 22.15
CA GLY A 360 -20.90 11.58 21.34
C GLY A 360 -21.48 11.45 19.92
N HIS A 361 -22.81 11.51 19.79
CA HIS A 361 -23.47 11.44 18.47
C HIS A 361 -23.14 12.67 17.61
N TYR A 362 -23.22 13.87 18.19
CA TYR A 362 -22.90 15.12 17.48
C TYR A 362 -21.42 15.24 17.13
N LEU A 363 -20.52 14.70 17.94
CA LEU A 363 -19.09 14.61 17.63
C LEU A 363 -18.85 13.74 16.40
N THR A 364 -19.43 12.53 16.34
CA THR A 364 -19.34 11.66 15.15
C THR A 364 -19.95 12.33 13.92
N LEU A 365 -21.12 12.95 14.09
CA LEU A 365 -21.82 13.61 12.99
C LEU A 365 -21.04 14.82 12.45
N LEU A 366 -20.42 15.62 13.33
CA LEU A 366 -19.54 16.72 12.94
C LEU A 366 -18.25 16.21 12.27
N ASN A 367 -17.65 15.14 12.79
CA ASN A 367 -16.48 14.52 12.17
C ASN A 367 -16.78 14.11 10.73
N ASP A 368 -17.89 13.39 10.51
CA ASP A 368 -18.32 12.97 9.17
C ASP A 368 -18.66 14.15 8.26
N ALA A 369 -19.27 15.21 8.82
CA ALA A 369 -19.59 16.43 8.08
C ALA A 369 -18.33 17.18 7.62
N LEU A 370 -17.31 17.28 8.48
CA LEU A 370 -16.02 17.90 8.16
C LEU A 370 -15.22 17.05 7.18
N SER A 371 -15.16 15.73 7.39
CA SER A 371 -14.50 14.80 6.49
C SER A 371 -15.09 14.90 5.08
N ARG A 372 -16.43 14.90 4.97
CA ARG A 372 -17.13 15.07 3.70
C ARG A 372 -16.86 16.43 3.04
N PHE A 373 -16.79 17.51 3.83
CA PHE A 373 -16.52 18.86 3.33
C PHE A 373 -15.10 19.02 2.77
N LEU A 374 -14.13 18.32 3.34
CA LEU A 374 -12.72 18.32 2.93
C LEU A 374 -12.39 17.31 1.83
N THR A 375 -13.26 16.34 1.56
CA THR A 375 -13.00 15.30 0.55
C THR A 375 -13.27 15.82 -0.88
N PRO A 376 -12.26 15.82 -1.77
CA PRO A 376 -12.39 16.51 -3.07
C PRO A 376 -13.22 15.76 -4.13
N TRP A 377 -13.50 14.48 -3.92
CA TRP A 377 -14.31 13.63 -4.82
C TRP A 377 -15.74 13.40 -4.34
N GLN A 378 -16.19 14.06 -3.26
CA GLN A 378 -17.59 13.96 -2.83
C GLN A 378 -18.50 14.85 -3.68
N ASP A 379 -19.66 14.30 -4.05
CA ASP A 379 -20.73 15.05 -4.69
C ASP A 379 -21.44 15.93 -3.64
N GLY A 380 -21.26 17.25 -3.69
CA GLY A 380 -21.96 18.16 -2.75
C GLY A 380 -21.23 19.48 -2.44
N ALA A 381 -21.60 20.11 -1.32
CA ALA A 381 -20.97 21.33 -0.83
C ALA A 381 -19.64 21.00 -0.14
N GLY A 382 -18.55 21.70 -0.51
CA GLY A 382 -17.20 21.45 0.00
C GLY A 382 -16.11 21.87 -0.98
N TYR A 383 -14.86 21.55 -0.61
CA TYR A 383 -13.70 21.75 -1.47
C TYR A 383 -13.68 20.71 -2.60
N ARG A 384 -13.62 21.16 -3.86
CA ARG A 384 -13.56 20.29 -5.06
C ARG A 384 -12.26 20.44 -5.85
N THR A 385 -11.38 21.33 -5.40
CA THR A 385 -10.09 21.58 -6.03
C THR A 385 -9.16 20.41 -5.75
N HIS A 386 -8.74 19.72 -6.80
CA HIS A 386 -7.83 18.59 -6.67
C HIS A 386 -6.38 19.08 -6.50
N PHE A 387 -5.93 19.99 -7.36
CA PHE A 387 -4.58 20.56 -7.34
C PHE A 387 -4.62 22.07 -7.10
N GLY A 388 -3.55 22.62 -6.54
CA GLY A 388 -3.45 24.07 -6.24
C GLY A 388 -4.50 24.55 -5.25
N TRP A 389 -4.90 23.68 -4.33
CA TRP A 389 -5.90 23.98 -3.30
C TRP A 389 -5.36 24.99 -2.29
N CYS A 390 -6.28 25.68 -1.62
CA CYS A 390 -5.99 26.56 -0.49
C CYS A 390 -7.18 26.42 0.46
N ILE A 391 -6.91 25.90 1.65
CA ILE A 391 -7.96 25.69 2.65
C ILE A 391 -7.91 26.87 3.62
N ARG A 392 -8.98 27.65 3.58
CA ARG A 392 -9.11 28.85 4.40
C ARG A 392 -9.82 28.51 5.70
N GLN A 393 -9.30 29.05 6.79
CA GLN A 393 -9.87 28.85 8.13
C GLN A 393 -11.35 29.29 8.20
N HIS A 394 -11.65 30.48 7.70
CA HIS A 394 -12.99 31.06 7.76
C HIS A 394 -14.05 30.25 7.00
N ASP A 395 -13.67 29.57 5.91
CA ASP A 395 -14.60 28.76 5.13
C ASP A 395 -15.06 27.54 5.94
N ILE A 396 -14.16 26.94 6.72
CA ILE A 396 -14.48 25.81 7.61
C ILE A 396 -15.28 26.31 8.82
N GLU A 397 -14.88 27.40 9.45
CA GLU A 397 -15.61 27.98 10.59
C GLU A 397 -17.05 28.34 10.20
N ALA A 398 -17.24 28.99 9.05
CA ALA A 398 -18.55 29.32 8.51
C ALA A 398 -19.38 28.06 8.21
N TYR A 399 -18.75 27.01 7.68
CA TYR A 399 -19.42 25.73 7.46
C TYR A 399 -19.87 25.11 8.78
N ILE A 400 -18.99 25.02 9.79
CA ILE A 400 -19.35 24.46 11.10
C ILE A 400 -20.48 25.27 11.74
N GLY A 401 -20.39 26.61 11.69
CA GLY A 401 -21.42 27.50 12.23
C GLY A 401 -22.77 27.45 11.49
N SER A 402 -22.80 26.95 10.25
CA SER A 402 -24.04 26.77 9.49
C SER A 402 -24.83 25.51 9.88
N LEU A 403 -24.21 24.60 10.64
CA LEU A 403 -24.82 23.33 11.01
C LEU A 403 -25.88 23.53 12.11
N PRO A 404 -27.10 22.97 11.96
CA PRO A 404 -28.23 23.30 12.83
C PRO A 404 -28.07 22.84 14.28
N TYR A 405 -27.16 21.90 14.53
CA TYR A 405 -26.87 21.34 15.85
C TYR A 405 -25.66 22.01 16.52
N VAL A 406 -25.00 22.98 15.86
CA VAL A 406 -23.88 23.74 16.41
C VAL A 406 -24.38 25.11 16.85
N GLN A 407 -24.10 25.48 18.09
CA GLN A 407 -24.41 26.80 18.64
C GLN A 407 -23.21 27.76 18.52
N TYR A 408 -22.01 27.27 18.81
CA TYR A 408 -20.80 28.09 18.86
C TYR A 408 -19.53 27.27 18.58
N VAL A 409 -18.52 27.92 18.00
CA VAL A 409 -17.21 27.32 17.67
C VAL A 409 -16.10 28.24 18.17
N SER A 410 -15.10 27.69 18.83
CA SER A 410 -13.92 28.40 19.31
C SER A 410 -12.67 27.51 19.29
N GLY A 411 -11.51 28.05 19.65
CA GLY A 411 -10.27 27.28 19.73
C GLY A 411 -9.86 26.63 18.42
N PHE A 412 -10.17 27.26 17.29
CA PHE A 412 -10.00 26.68 15.96
C PHE A 412 -8.53 26.68 15.53
N SER A 413 -8.06 25.54 15.06
CA SER A 413 -6.80 25.40 14.33
C SER A 413 -6.89 24.29 13.29
N MET A 414 -5.98 24.33 12.32
CA MET A 414 -5.88 23.29 11.31
C MET A 414 -4.45 22.78 11.26
N LEU A 415 -4.33 21.46 11.20
CA LEU A 415 -3.07 20.74 11.13
C LEU A 415 -2.96 20.05 9.77
N ARG A 416 -1.88 20.35 9.04
CA ARG A 416 -1.50 19.67 7.80
C ARG A 416 -0.39 18.66 8.11
N ILE A 417 -0.60 17.42 7.69
CA ILE A 417 0.31 16.29 7.87
C ILE A 417 0.68 15.78 6.49
N ALA A 418 1.97 15.87 6.14
CA ALA A 418 2.47 15.43 4.84
C ALA A 418 3.65 14.47 5.02
N ALA A 419 3.60 13.33 4.34
CA ALA A 419 4.75 12.44 4.22
C ALA A 419 5.82 13.13 3.36
N VAL A 420 7.07 13.11 3.82
CA VAL A 420 8.22 13.59 3.08
C VAL A 420 9.05 12.39 2.66
N SER A 421 9.14 12.18 1.35
CA SER A 421 10.14 11.29 0.78
C SER A 421 11.52 11.90 1.04
N SER A 422 12.36 11.22 1.81
CA SER A 422 13.68 11.71 2.19
C SER A 422 14.51 12.05 0.95
N THR A 423 15.31 13.12 1.08
CA THR A 423 16.25 13.56 0.04
C THR A 423 17.37 12.53 -0.14
N ALA A 424 18.00 12.57 -1.32
CA ALA A 424 19.15 11.73 -1.69
C ALA A 424 20.41 11.90 -0.79
N ASP A 425 20.40 12.79 0.21
CA ASP A 425 21.54 13.08 1.08
C ASP A 425 21.56 12.26 2.39
N ALA A 426 20.69 11.26 2.55
CA ALA A 426 20.74 10.31 3.65
C ALA A 426 20.84 8.86 3.16
N ALA A 427 22.01 8.52 2.59
CA ALA A 427 22.36 7.14 2.26
C ALA A 427 22.32 6.20 3.49
N GLU A 428 22.30 6.73 4.71
CA GLU A 428 22.19 5.97 5.96
C GLU A 428 20.73 5.69 6.40
N LEU A 429 19.76 6.55 6.08
CA LEU A 429 18.34 6.39 6.48
C LEU A 429 17.52 5.53 5.51
N ALA A 430 17.98 5.36 4.27
CA ALA A 430 17.37 4.45 3.30
C ALA A 430 17.46 2.97 3.70
N ALA A 431 18.31 2.63 4.69
CA ALA A 431 18.41 1.28 5.23
C ALA A 431 17.28 0.93 6.22
N THR A 432 16.48 1.91 6.67
CA THR A 432 15.55 1.73 7.80
C THR A 432 14.07 1.76 7.41
N ASP A 433 13.72 1.93 6.13
CA ASP A 433 12.31 1.94 5.65
C ASP A 433 11.40 2.93 6.44
N MET A 434 11.99 3.98 7.04
CA MET A 434 11.27 4.93 7.90
C MET A 434 10.76 6.13 7.09
N GLN A 435 9.44 6.25 6.99
CA GLN A 435 8.79 7.43 6.41
C GLN A 435 8.85 8.62 7.38
N THR A 436 9.43 9.73 6.92
CA THR A 436 9.40 11.00 7.66
C THR A 436 8.14 11.80 7.34
N PHE A 437 7.57 12.50 8.33
CA PHE A 437 6.41 13.36 8.12
C PHE A 437 6.71 14.79 8.59
N THR A 438 6.07 15.75 7.94
CA THR A 438 6.09 17.16 8.33
C THR A 438 4.72 17.60 8.80
N LEU A 439 4.71 18.38 9.88
CA LEU A 439 3.53 18.93 10.51
C LEU A 439 3.53 20.46 10.35
N PHE A 440 2.42 21.01 9.89
CA PHE A 440 2.18 22.45 9.85
C PHE A 440 0.87 22.77 10.56
N ASP A 441 0.91 23.65 11.56
CA ASP A 441 -0.23 24.00 12.40
C ASP A 441 -0.49 25.51 12.32
N THR A 442 -1.73 25.89 11.97
CA THR A 442 -2.12 27.31 11.85
C THR A 442 -2.09 28.05 13.19
N ALA A 443 -2.20 27.36 14.33
CA ALA A 443 -2.09 27.98 15.64
C ALA A 443 -0.64 28.24 16.07
N ARG A 444 0.35 27.62 15.41
CA ARG A 444 1.76 27.79 15.75
C ARG A 444 2.29 29.09 15.11
N GLN A 445 2.58 30.09 15.93
CA GLN A 445 3.23 31.31 15.45
C GLN A 445 4.62 30.97 14.88
N ALA A 446 4.79 31.14 13.56
CA ALA A 446 6.10 31.07 12.94
C ALA A 446 6.98 32.19 13.51
N GLY A 447 8.16 31.87 14.01
CA GLY A 447 9.11 32.84 14.59
C GLY A 447 9.75 33.80 13.56
N GLY A 448 9.03 34.17 12.50
CA GLY A 448 9.48 35.03 11.41
C GLY A 448 8.50 36.17 11.12
N THR A 449 8.98 37.18 10.40
CA THR A 449 8.35 38.49 10.09
C THR A 449 7.06 38.44 9.22
N THR A 450 6.42 37.29 9.09
CA THR A 450 5.15 37.11 8.37
C THR A 450 4.02 36.95 9.39
N GLY A 451 2.91 37.66 9.19
CA GLY A 451 1.76 37.63 10.13
C GLY A 451 1.16 36.23 10.33
N PRO A 452 0.18 36.07 11.24
CA PRO A 452 -0.42 34.77 11.53
C PRO A 452 -0.97 34.14 10.25
N GLN A 453 -0.44 32.96 9.89
CA GLN A 453 -0.88 32.22 8.72
C GLN A 453 -2.10 31.36 9.09
N THR A 454 -3.29 31.88 8.82
CA THR A 454 -4.57 31.20 9.11
C THR A 454 -4.93 30.14 8.08
N ASP A 455 -4.35 30.22 6.88
CA ASP A 455 -4.72 29.37 5.75
C ASP A 455 -3.66 28.29 5.49
N ILE A 456 -4.13 27.11 5.07
CA ILE A 456 -3.26 26.00 4.69
C ILE A 456 -3.07 25.99 3.17
N PHE A 457 -1.80 25.89 2.77
CA PHE A 457 -1.36 25.69 1.40
C PHE A 457 -0.70 24.32 1.24
N PRO A 458 -0.72 23.75 0.03
CA PRO A 458 0.00 22.51 -0.28
C PRO A 458 1.50 22.67 -0.05
N LEU A 459 2.13 21.63 0.51
CA LEU A 459 3.60 21.52 0.51
C LEU A 459 4.12 21.07 -0.84
N TYR A 460 3.44 20.09 -1.46
CA TYR A 460 3.74 19.67 -2.83
C TYR A 460 2.76 20.35 -3.79
N PRO A 461 3.21 21.07 -4.83
CA PRO A 461 2.31 21.69 -5.80
C PRO A 461 1.34 20.71 -6.48
N TRP A 462 1.70 19.43 -6.53
CA TRP A 462 0.93 18.32 -7.09
C TRP A 462 0.25 17.45 -6.04
N SER A 463 0.10 17.92 -4.80
CA SER A 463 -0.67 17.20 -3.78
C SER A 463 -2.16 17.47 -3.85
N ILE A 464 -2.90 16.57 -3.20
CA ILE A 464 -4.33 16.65 -2.97
C ILE A 464 -4.55 16.66 -1.45
N ALA A 465 -5.32 17.63 -0.97
CA ALA A 465 -5.77 17.66 0.41
C ALA A 465 -6.85 16.61 0.66
N ILE A 466 -6.70 15.86 1.75
CA ILE A 466 -7.68 14.87 2.21
C ILE A 466 -7.94 15.07 3.71
N PRO A 467 -9.13 14.74 4.23
CA PRO A 467 -9.36 14.76 5.66
C PRO A 467 -8.51 13.71 6.37
N ALA A 468 -8.07 14.02 7.59
CA ALA A 468 -7.64 12.99 8.53
C ALA A 468 -8.85 12.12 8.96
N ALA A 469 -8.62 10.86 9.31
CA ALA A 469 -9.67 9.94 9.75
C ALA A 469 -10.51 10.50 10.92
N HIS A 470 -9.82 11.19 11.83
CA HIS A 470 -10.43 11.84 13.00
C HIS A 470 -9.99 13.29 13.12
N HIS A 471 -10.96 14.19 13.25
CA HIS A 471 -10.76 15.58 13.61
C HIS A 471 -10.71 15.74 15.13
N ALA A 472 -9.88 16.64 15.64
CA ALA A 472 -9.74 16.86 17.08
C ALA A 472 -10.83 17.82 17.56
N ILE A 473 -12.01 17.27 17.86
CA ILE A 473 -13.20 18.04 18.25
C ILE A 473 -13.44 17.82 19.75
N GLU A 474 -13.50 18.91 20.50
CA GLU A 474 -13.84 18.90 21.93
C GLU A 474 -15.19 19.56 22.16
N ALA A 475 -16.12 18.85 22.82
CA ALA A 475 -17.42 19.42 23.17
C ALA A 475 -17.31 20.23 24.46
N VAL A 476 -17.75 21.49 24.43
CA VAL A 476 -17.65 22.41 25.58
C VAL A 476 -19.01 23.01 25.93
N ASP A 477 -19.28 23.12 27.24
CA ASP A 477 -20.55 23.60 27.81
C ASP A 477 -20.48 25.03 28.36
N ASP A 478 -19.35 25.73 28.23
CA ASP A 478 -19.21 27.14 28.59
C ASP A 478 -19.30 28.07 27.36
N ASP A 479 -19.45 29.37 27.62
CA ASP A 479 -19.58 30.41 26.58
C ASP A 479 -18.25 31.17 26.41
N LYS A 480 -17.12 30.49 26.61
CA LYS A 480 -15.80 31.10 26.53
C LYS A 480 -15.21 31.02 25.13
N ASP A 481 -14.58 32.11 24.71
CA ASP A 481 -13.76 32.15 23.51
C ASP A 481 -12.37 31.63 23.82
N TYR A 482 -12.08 30.43 23.30
CA TYR A 482 -10.75 29.86 23.35
C TYR A 482 -9.94 30.31 22.14
N GLU A 483 -8.66 30.66 22.35
CA GLU A 483 -7.70 30.81 21.26
C GLU A 483 -7.27 29.43 20.74
N GLY A 484 -6.89 29.36 19.45
CA GLY A 484 -6.33 28.15 18.86
C GLY A 484 -5.02 27.78 19.57
N VAL A 485 -4.94 26.55 20.10
CA VAL A 485 -3.75 26.07 20.81
C VAL A 485 -2.91 25.23 19.86
N PRO A 486 -1.58 25.48 19.76
CA PRO A 486 -0.69 24.62 18.98
C PRO A 486 -0.72 23.18 19.46
N THR A 487 -0.57 22.26 18.51
CA THR A 487 -0.51 20.83 18.78
C THR A 487 0.64 20.48 19.75
N THR A 488 0.30 19.80 20.85
CA THR A 488 1.26 19.30 21.86
C THR A 488 1.37 17.78 21.83
N LEU A 489 2.49 17.22 22.28
CA LEU A 489 2.75 15.77 22.30
C LEU A 489 1.65 14.96 23.00
N SER A 490 0.99 15.51 24.01
CA SER A 490 -0.11 14.86 24.74
C SER A 490 -1.42 14.75 23.95
N GLN A 491 -1.56 15.49 22.85
CA GLN A 491 -2.74 15.53 21.98
C GLN A 491 -2.48 14.84 20.63
N LEU A 492 -1.38 14.12 20.53
CA LEU A 492 -0.99 13.35 19.36
C LEU A 492 -1.31 11.87 19.59
N GLU A 493 -1.91 11.25 18.58
CA GLU A 493 -2.30 9.84 18.58
C GLU A 493 -1.25 9.00 17.86
N ILE A 494 -0.85 7.88 18.48
CA ILE A 494 0.10 6.93 17.92
C ILE A 494 -0.48 6.32 16.64
N GLY A 495 0.27 6.38 15.55
CA GLY A 495 -0.13 5.84 14.24
C GLY A 495 -0.91 6.81 13.35
N THR A 496 -1.28 8.00 13.82
CA THR A 496 -1.98 9.01 13.00
C THR A 496 -1.27 10.37 13.00
N THR A 497 -0.97 10.91 14.18
CA THR A 497 -0.45 12.28 14.34
C THR A 497 0.82 12.34 15.20
N PHE A 498 1.09 11.32 16.01
CA PHE A 498 2.34 11.17 16.76
C PHE A 498 3.43 10.60 15.86
N ILE A 499 4.23 11.50 15.27
CA ILE A 499 5.41 11.16 14.48
C ILE A 499 6.64 11.52 15.29
N ILE A 500 7.53 10.54 15.52
CA ILE A 500 8.84 10.77 16.12
C ILE A 500 9.77 11.19 14.98
N SER A 501 10.16 12.46 14.95
CA SER A 501 11.31 12.90 14.17
C SER A 501 12.58 12.45 14.87
N ASP A 502 13.50 11.83 14.15
CA ASP A 502 14.87 11.64 14.65
C ASP A 502 15.58 12.99 14.48
N ASP A 503 15.24 13.94 15.35
CA ASP A 503 16.16 15.05 15.57
C ASP A 503 17.34 14.47 16.36
N ASP A 504 18.54 14.61 15.80
CA ASP A 504 19.84 14.42 16.45
C ASP A 504 19.93 15.28 17.73
N HIS A 505 19.21 14.89 18.77
CA HIS A 505 19.61 15.19 20.12
C HIS A 505 20.66 14.16 20.48
N GLU A 506 21.91 14.48 20.13
CA GLU A 506 23.07 14.06 20.90
C GLU A 506 22.71 14.22 22.38
N TRP A 507 22.31 13.14 23.02
CA TRP A 507 22.31 13.00 24.47
C TRP A 507 23.78 12.95 24.87
N LYS A 508 24.43 14.13 24.85
CA LYS A 508 25.65 14.38 25.59
C LYS A 508 25.32 14.19 27.06
N THR A 509 25.36 12.94 27.50
CA THR A 509 25.52 12.59 28.90
C THR A 509 26.86 13.16 29.32
N VAL A 510 26.86 14.41 29.78
CA VAL A 510 27.94 14.93 30.59
C VAL A 510 27.91 14.10 31.86
N ARG A 511 28.78 13.09 31.93
CA ARG A 511 29.11 12.45 33.20
C ARG A 511 29.75 13.54 34.07
N PRO A 512 29.17 13.89 35.23
CA PRO A 512 29.90 14.70 36.19
C PRO A 512 31.09 13.88 36.69
N ALA A 513 32.26 14.52 36.72
CA ALA A 513 33.50 13.99 37.28
C ALA A 513 33.42 13.80 38.80
#